data_AF-N0BCJ9-F1
#
_entry.id   AF-N0BCJ9-F1
#
_cell.length_a   1.000
_cell.length_b   1.000
_cell.length_c   1.000
_cell.angle_alpha   90.00
_cell.angle_beta   90.00
_cell.angle_gamma   90.00
#
_symmetry.space_group_name_H-M   'P 1'
#
loop_
_entity.id
_entity.type
_entity.pdbx_description
1 polymer ?
#
loop_
_entity_poly.entity_id
_entity_poly.type
_entity_poly.pdbx_seq_one_letter_code
_entity_poly.pdbx_strand_id
1 'polypeptide(L)' 'MIVVSNSGPLITLAKIGKLNILRVLFGEVTIPKAVRVEVVEKGRL' A
#
# COMPACT_ATOMS: atom_id res chain seq x y z
N MET A 1 -14.79 -4.39 -9.17
CA MET A 1 -14.43 -5.01 -7.88
C MET A 1 -13.60 -4.00 -7.11
N ILE A 2 -13.90 -3.76 -5.83
CA ILE A 2 -13.11 -2.83 -5.00
C ILE A 2 -11.98 -3.63 -4.36
N VAL A 3 -10.72 -3.21 -4.56
CA VAL A 3 -9.54 -3.83 -3.96
C VAL A 3 -8.96 -2.86 -2.93
N VAL A 4 -8.77 -3.35 -1.70
CA VAL A 4 -8.26 -2.55 -0.58
C VAL A 4 -6.98 -3.20 -0.07
N SER A 5 -5.92 -2.40 0.14
CA SER A 5 -4.67 -2.88 0.73
C SER A 5 -4.44 -2.28 2.10
N ASN A 6 -3.95 -3.09 3.04
CA ASN A 6 -3.61 -2.69 4.39
C ASN A 6 -2.12 -2.27 4.49
N SER A 7 -1.71 -1.74 5.63
CA SER A 7 -0.36 -1.20 5.87
C SER A 7 0.76 -2.25 5.68
N GLY A 8 0.57 -3.48 6.18
CA GLY A 8 1.60 -4.54 6.15
C GLY A 8 2.10 -4.88 4.74
N PRO A 9 1.22 -5.20 3.78
CA PRO A 9 1.61 -5.40 2.38
C PRO A 9 2.25 -4.17 1.75
N LEU A 10 1.74 -2.96 2.00
CA LEU A 10 2.29 -1.72 1.44
C LEU A 10 3.73 -1.49 1.93
N ILE A 11 3.98 -1.65 3.23
CA ILE A 11 5.31 -1.49 3.83
C ILE A 11 6.28 -2.53 3.27
N THR A 12 5.87 -3.80 3.24
CA THR A 12 6.73 -4.89 2.76
C THR A 12 7.11 -4.68 1.29
N LEU A 13 6.13 -4.38 0.44
CA LEU A 13 6.36 -4.12 -0.98
C LEU A 13 7.19 -2.85 -1.21
N ALA A 14 7.00 -1.81 -0.40
CA ALA A 14 7.81 -0.59 -0.46
C ALA A 14 9.28 -0.89 -0.12
N LYS A 15 9.55 -1.64 0.95
CA LYS A 15 10.90 -2.01 1.39
C LYS A 15 11.70 -2.78 0.33
N ILE A 16 11.01 -3.58 -0.49
CA ILE A 16 11.66 -4.35 -1.58
C ILE A 16 11.53 -3.67 -2.96
N GLY A 17 11.00 -2.44 -3.03
CA GLY A 17 10.84 -1.70 -4.29
C GLY A 17 9.83 -2.31 -5.28
N LYS A 18 8.80 -3.00 -4.80
CA LYS A 18 7.80 -3.73 -5.61
C LYS A 18 6.36 -3.21 -5.48
N LEU A 19 6.15 -1.95 -5.07
CA LEU A 19 4.79 -1.37 -5.00
C LEU A 19 4.02 -1.42 -6.33
N ASN A 20 4.73 -1.39 -7.46
CA ASN A 20 4.14 -1.48 -8.80
C ASN A 20 3.35 -2.77 -9.04
N ILE A 21 3.62 -3.84 -8.28
CA ILE A 21 2.90 -5.12 -8.44
C ILE A 21 1.40 -4.97 -8.15
N LEU A 22 1.02 -4.06 -7.25
CA LEU A 22 -0.39 -3.79 -6.95
C LEU A 22 -1.14 -3.26 -8.17
N ARG A 23 -0.49 -2.42 -8.99
CA ARG A 23 -1.05 -1.93 -10.25
C ARG A 23 -1.12 -3.03 -11.31
N VAL A 24 -0.11 -3.88 -11.40
CA VAL A 24 -0.09 -4.99 -12.39
C VAL A 24 -1.19 -6.01 -12.10
N LEU A 25 -1.43 -6.34 -10.82
CA LEU A 25 -2.40 -7.36 -10.43
C LEU A 25 -3.84 -6.85 -10.37
N PHE A 26 -4.04 -5.61 -9.92
CA PHE A 26 -5.37 -5.10 -9.58
C PHE A 26 -5.78 -3.86 -10.38
N GLY A 27 -4.86 -3.24 -11.13
CA GLY A 27 -5.07 -1.95 -11.80
C GLY A 27 -5.10 -0.79 -10.81
N GLU A 28 -6.14 -0.76 -9.97
CA GLU A 28 -6.37 0.24 -8.95
C GLU A 28 -6.53 -0.41 -7.56
N VAL A 29 -6.00 0.26 -6.53
CA VAL A 29 -6.15 -0.16 -5.13
C VAL A 29 -6.60 1.06 -4.32
N THR A 30 -7.69 0.92 -3.59
CA THR A 30 -8.17 1.93 -2.65
C THR A 30 -7.37 1.84 -1.34
N ILE A 31 -6.82 2.96 -0.90
CA ILE A 31 -6.06 3.06 0.36
C ILE A 31 -6.90 3.84 1.38
N PRO A 32 -7.32 3.21 2.49
CA PRO A 32 -8.02 3.91 3.56
C PRO A 32 -7.18 5.03 4.17
N LYS A 33 -7.82 6.11 4.61
CA LYS A 33 -7.13 7.25 5.25
C LYS A 33 -6.24 6.82 6.41
N ALA A 34 -6.73 5.92 7.27
CA ALA A 34 -5.96 5.41 8.41
C ALA A 34 -4.67 4.69 7.98
N VAL A 35 -4.75 3.89 6.92
CA VAL A 35 -3.59 3.18 6.34
C VAL A 35 -2.59 4.19 5.77
N ARG A 36 -3.06 5.22 5.04
CA ARG A 36 -2.16 6.28 4.53
C ARG A 36 -1.43 6.99 5.68
N VAL A 37 -2.14 7.34 6.75
CA VAL A 37 -1.53 7.98 7.93
C VAL A 37 -0.49 7.06 8.55
N GLU A 38 -0.79 5.77 8.70
CA GLU A 38 0.16 4.79 9.24
C GLU A 38 1.42 4.66 8.39
N VAL A 39 1.29 4.49 7.07
CA VAL A 39 2.44 4.17 6.21
C VAL A 39 3.22 5.39 5.71
N VAL A 40 2.61 6.58 5.65
CA VAL A 40 3.24 7.80 5.11
C VAL A 40 3.60 8.80 6.21
N GLU A 41 2.70 9.01 7.17
CA GLU A 41 2.86 10.08 8.18
C GLU A 41 3.54 9.56 9.45
N LYS A 42 3.16 8.35 9.88
CA LYS A 42 3.72 7.70 11.08
C LYS A 42 4.81 6.69 10.76
N GLY A 43 4.85 6.22 9.52
CA GLY A 43 5.84 5.26 9.04
C GLY A 43 7.21 5.92 8.97
N ARG A 44 8.07 5.63 9.95
CA ARG A 44 9.52 5.79 9.77
C ARG A 44 10.01 4.62 8.90
N LEU A 45 10.27 4.89 7.63
CA LEU A 45 11.01 3.96 6.75
C LEU A 45 12.46 3.85 7.20
#